data_AF-A0A8J6XD94-F1
#
_entry.id   AF-A0A8J6XD94-F1
#
_cell.length_a   1.000
_cell.length_b   1.000
_cell.length_c   1.000
_cell.angle_alpha   90.00
_cell.angle_beta   90.00
_cell.angle_gamma   90.00
#
_symmetry.space_group_name_H-M   'P 1'
#
loop_
_entity.id
_entity.type
_entity.pdbx_description
1 polymer ?
#
loop_
_entity_poly.entity_id
_entity_poly.type
_entity_poly.pdbx_seq_one_letter_code
_entity_poly.pdbx_strand_id
1 'polypeptide(L)'
;MPMDQDSSLLNIVNSHLLNQVAPLANDIDSNSDALVHALQELGELGVLALRVGNRWGGKDVSEQTFHSFQELVARYSGALAFLQTQHQSAAGMLVASRNSALQQEYLPRMGNGEVLLGVGFSQLRRQDTVIVAAPVTGGYKLDGFVPWVTGWGIFSEFIVAATLPDGSAVFGIVPLVETHYLGGRITFSDRLQLVAMTSTNTVTATLTNWFLPQERVVSIKSAGWIHEQDKNNVLRATFLTTGCAQAGIDILESAFRTKSQHFISNALESLAAELNNCRTAIREAQQKGVEFAQCLQLRAWAIDLAVRIAHAAVTVSSGAANLWDHGAGRVYREALVFTVSGQTTAVMEATLERLVRFNEPPSINVTYARVIHLSHVIDSDIPQWDGDPPVDFDLVAELDKDGYYLRRFSMGEHSSTHFNAPKSFHVDGVGVERYSAESLVVPAVVIDVRKQTAVNSDYVLTIADVLAWEDLYGEIPAGCMVLMYTGWQERWLDRNAFLNKDAQGGLHFPGFSGDVTRFLLEERDIAGVGIDTHGVDSGQDTTFVTNRLVLEQPRIVLENLTNLDQLPPVGTTLVIGVLRLRGGSGSPAAVMALVL
;
A
#
# COMPACT_ATOMS: atom_id res chain seq x y z
N MET A 1 -17.61 -28.05 -25.58
CA MET A 1 -16.51 -27.23 -26.14
C MET A 1 -15.22 -27.97 -25.85
N PRO A 2 -14.29 -28.12 -26.81
CA PRO A 2 -12.99 -28.72 -26.49
C PRO A 2 -12.31 -27.83 -25.44
N MET A 3 -11.79 -28.46 -24.38
CA MET A 3 -11.01 -27.78 -23.35
C MET A 3 -9.75 -27.23 -24.02
N ASP A 4 -9.44 -25.96 -23.80
CA ASP A 4 -8.23 -25.31 -24.32
C ASP A 4 -6.99 -26.15 -23.95
N GLN A 5 -6.13 -26.47 -24.93
CA GLN A 5 -4.96 -27.34 -24.72
C GLN A 5 -4.02 -26.77 -23.66
N ASP A 6 -3.89 -25.45 -23.59
CA ASP A 6 -3.10 -24.73 -22.59
C ASP A 6 -3.68 -24.90 -21.17
N SER A 7 -5.01 -24.84 -21.04
CA SER A 7 -5.71 -25.08 -19.77
C SER A 7 -5.54 -26.54 -19.32
N SER A 8 -5.61 -27.50 -20.24
CA SER A 8 -5.35 -28.91 -19.95
C SER A 8 -3.94 -29.15 -19.43
N LEU A 9 -2.92 -28.48 -20.00
CA LEU A 9 -1.54 -28.60 -19.55
C LEU A 9 -1.35 -28.08 -18.12
N LEU A 10 -1.83 -26.88 -17.83
CA LEU A 10 -1.70 -26.29 -16.49
C LEU A 10 -2.41 -27.12 -15.42
N ASN A 11 -3.54 -27.75 -15.74
CA ASN A 11 -4.25 -28.65 -14.83
C ASN A 11 -3.45 -29.91 -14.51
N ILE A 12 -2.78 -30.51 -15.50
CA ILE A 12 -1.90 -31.67 -15.31
C ILE A 12 -0.72 -31.29 -14.41
N VAL A 13 -0.05 -30.16 -14.73
CA VAL A 13 1.07 -29.66 -13.94
C VAL A 13 0.64 -29.33 -12.51
N ASN A 14 -0.51 -28.66 -12.32
CA ASN A 14 -1.03 -28.35 -10.99
C ASN A 14 -1.28 -29.62 -10.16
N SER A 15 -1.92 -30.62 -10.79
CA SER A 15 -2.20 -31.89 -10.14
C SER A 15 -0.90 -32.61 -9.73
N HIS A 16 0.12 -32.59 -10.59
CA HIS A 16 1.42 -33.15 -10.26
C HIS A 16 2.11 -32.38 -9.13
N LEU A 17 2.19 -31.06 -9.21
CA LEU A 17 2.83 -30.22 -8.21
C LEU A 17 2.16 -30.36 -6.83
N LEU A 18 0.82 -30.39 -6.78
CA LEU A 18 0.08 -30.55 -5.54
C LEU A 18 0.33 -31.92 -4.87
N ASN A 19 0.41 -32.99 -5.66
CA ASN A 19 0.47 -34.35 -5.13
C ASN A 19 1.90 -34.89 -4.93
N GLN A 20 2.87 -34.43 -5.72
CA GLN A 20 4.25 -34.94 -5.70
C GLN A 20 5.25 -33.92 -5.14
N VAL A 21 5.12 -32.64 -5.51
CA VAL A 21 6.09 -31.60 -5.12
C VAL A 21 5.74 -30.95 -3.78
N ALA A 22 4.48 -30.56 -3.56
CA ALA A 22 4.05 -29.84 -2.36
C ALA A 22 4.36 -30.60 -1.05
N PRO A 23 4.17 -31.93 -0.96
CA PRO A 23 4.53 -32.70 0.25
C PRO A 23 6.03 -32.72 0.54
N LEU A 24 6.87 -32.55 -0.49
CA LEU A 24 8.34 -32.62 -0.40
C LEU A 24 9.01 -31.24 -0.47
N ALA A 25 8.24 -30.16 -0.48
CA ALA A 25 8.74 -28.83 -0.80
C ALA A 25 9.87 -28.33 0.12
N ASN A 26 9.88 -28.73 1.41
CA ASN A 26 10.98 -28.38 2.33
C ASN A 26 12.24 -29.21 2.10
N ASP A 27 12.10 -30.49 1.74
CA ASP A 27 13.23 -31.33 1.35
C ASP A 27 13.83 -30.79 0.04
N ILE A 28 12.99 -30.48 -0.95
CA ILE A 28 13.41 -29.86 -2.22
C ILE A 28 14.17 -28.53 -2.01
N ASP A 29 13.85 -27.72 -1.00
CA ASP A 29 14.57 -26.46 -0.72
C ASP A 29 15.99 -26.66 -0.16
N SER A 30 16.22 -27.77 0.54
CA SER A 30 17.46 -28.03 1.29
C SER A 30 18.31 -29.20 0.76
N ASN A 31 17.73 -30.05 -0.09
CA ASN A 31 18.36 -31.24 -0.65
C ASN A 31 18.39 -31.18 -2.18
N SER A 32 19.60 -31.12 -2.75
CA SER A 32 19.79 -31.07 -4.21
C SER A 32 19.26 -32.31 -4.93
N ASP A 33 19.34 -33.50 -4.33
CA ASP A 33 18.89 -34.73 -5.00
C ASP A 33 17.36 -34.76 -5.12
N ALA A 34 16.66 -34.32 -4.08
CA ALA A 34 15.20 -34.14 -4.10
C ALA A 34 14.78 -33.10 -5.15
N LEU A 35 15.52 -31.99 -5.26
CA LEU A 35 15.30 -30.98 -6.29
C LEU A 35 15.51 -31.54 -7.71
N VAL A 36 16.56 -32.33 -7.92
CA VAL A 36 16.84 -32.97 -9.22
C VAL A 36 15.72 -33.95 -9.58
N HIS A 37 15.25 -34.76 -8.64
CA HIS A 37 14.11 -35.64 -8.87
C HIS A 37 12.86 -34.87 -9.29
N ALA A 38 12.51 -33.81 -8.56
CA ALA A 38 11.35 -32.97 -8.91
C ALA A 38 11.51 -32.28 -10.28
N LEU A 39 12.74 -31.90 -10.65
CA LEU A 39 13.04 -31.36 -11.98
C LEU A 39 12.86 -32.41 -13.08
N GLN A 40 13.29 -33.66 -12.84
CA GLN A 40 13.11 -34.78 -13.77
C GLN A 40 11.62 -35.06 -14.01
N GLU A 41 10.80 -35.06 -12.96
CA GLU A 41 9.34 -35.24 -13.10
C GLU A 41 8.70 -34.13 -13.96
N LEU A 42 9.14 -32.88 -13.84
CA LEU A 42 8.73 -31.82 -14.77
C LEU A 42 9.23 -32.07 -16.21
N GLY A 43 10.39 -32.70 -16.37
CA GLY A 43 10.89 -33.19 -17.65
C GLY A 43 10.01 -34.27 -18.26
N GLU A 44 9.55 -35.25 -17.48
CA GLU A 44 8.64 -36.30 -17.93
C GLU A 44 7.29 -35.74 -18.43
N LEU A 45 6.83 -34.63 -17.84
CA LEU A 45 5.65 -33.89 -18.32
C LEU A 45 5.92 -33.04 -19.59
N GLY A 46 7.19 -32.90 -19.97
CA GLY A 46 7.65 -32.11 -21.11
C GLY A 46 7.56 -30.60 -20.90
N VAL A 47 7.65 -30.12 -19.66
CA VAL A 47 7.40 -28.71 -19.32
C VAL A 47 8.64 -27.89 -18.98
N LEU A 48 9.85 -28.41 -19.25
CA LEU A 48 11.10 -27.71 -18.95
C LEU A 48 11.50 -26.66 -20.00
N ALA A 49 10.88 -26.67 -21.18
CA ALA A 49 11.16 -25.72 -22.27
C ALA A 49 9.87 -25.31 -23.01
N LEU A 50 8.93 -24.68 -22.31
CA LEU A 50 7.55 -24.46 -22.75
C LEU A 50 7.41 -23.52 -23.96
N ARG A 51 8.34 -22.57 -24.10
CA ARG A 51 8.36 -21.59 -25.20
C ARG A 51 9.13 -22.06 -26.44
N VAL A 52 9.61 -23.30 -26.43
CA VAL A 52 10.23 -23.91 -27.61
C VAL A 52 9.12 -24.27 -28.58
N GLY A 53 9.27 -23.83 -29.84
CA GLY A 53 8.25 -24.03 -30.88
C GLY A 53 8.08 -25.49 -31.27
N ASN A 54 6.88 -25.83 -31.76
CA ASN A 54 6.47 -27.19 -32.12
C ASN A 54 7.43 -27.93 -33.07
N ARG A 55 8.13 -27.20 -33.96
CA ARG A 55 9.12 -27.78 -34.88
C ARG A 55 10.30 -28.49 -34.19
N TRP A 56 10.54 -28.15 -32.93
CA TRP A 56 11.57 -28.76 -32.09
C TRP A 56 10.95 -29.69 -31.04
N GLY A 57 9.69 -30.11 -31.16
CA GLY A 57 9.02 -30.94 -30.16
C GLY A 57 8.67 -30.23 -28.85
N GLY A 58 8.83 -28.90 -28.79
CA GLY A 58 8.34 -28.09 -27.67
C GLY A 58 6.83 -27.82 -27.76
N LYS A 59 6.24 -27.27 -26.69
CA LYS A 59 4.79 -27.06 -26.59
C LYS A 59 4.30 -25.73 -27.18
N ASP A 60 5.21 -24.81 -27.49
CA ASP A 60 4.92 -23.49 -28.09
C ASP A 60 3.80 -22.71 -27.37
N VAL A 61 3.80 -22.74 -26.02
CA VAL A 61 2.71 -22.16 -25.24
C VAL A 61 2.71 -20.64 -25.31
N SER A 62 1.55 -20.04 -25.12
CA SER A 62 1.41 -18.58 -25.05
C SER A 62 2.19 -17.98 -23.87
N GLU A 63 2.55 -16.68 -23.94
CA GLU A 63 3.19 -16.00 -22.80
C GLU A 63 2.32 -16.03 -21.53
N GLN A 64 0.99 -15.94 -21.69
CA GLN A 64 0.05 -16.03 -20.58
C GLN A 64 0.10 -17.41 -19.88
N THR A 65 0.15 -18.48 -20.66
CA THR A 65 0.28 -19.86 -20.15
C THR A 65 1.64 -20.06 -19.48
N PHE A 66 2.71 -19.53 -20.06
CA PHE A 66 4.04 -19.58 -19.46
C PHE A 66 4.10 -18.85 -18.11
N HIS A 67 3.55 -17.64 -18.01
CA HIS A 67 3.49 -16.89 -16.75
C HIS A 67 2.64 -17.60 -15.69
N SER A 68 1.52 -18.20 -16.09
CA SER A 68 0.68 -19.01 -15.19
C SER A 68 1.42 -20.25 -14.69
N PHE A 69 2.22 -20.90 -15.54
CA PHE A 69 3.09 -22.00 -15.14
C PHE A 69 4.15 -21.55 -14.13
N GLN A 70 4.83 -20.42 -14.35
CA GLN A 70 5.84 -19.90 -13.41
C GLN A 70 5.25 -19.64 -12.03
N GLU A 71 4.09 -19.02 -11.99
CA GLU A 71 3.34 -18.77 -10.74
C GLU A 71 2.95 -20.07 -10.04
N LEU A 72 2.51 -21.07 -10.81
CA LEU A 72 2.09 -22.36 -10.29
C LEU A 72 3.26 -23.14 -9.66
N VAL A 73 4.41 -23.23 -10.34
CA VAL A 73 5.58 -23.93 -9.78
C VAL A 73 6.07 -23.21 -8.53
N ALA A 74 6.14 -21.87 -8.55
CA ALA A 74 6.62 -21.08 -7.40
C ALA A 74 5.69 -21.15 -6.18
N ARG A 75 4.39 -21.41 -6.37
CA ARG A 75 3.44 -21.69 -5.28
C ARG A 75 3.83 -22.94 -4.48
N TYR A 76 4.32 -23.97 -5.15
CA TYR A 76 4.58 -25.26 -4.52
C TYR A 76 6.06 -25.47 -4.14
N SER A 77 7.01 -24.92 -4.89
CA SER A 77 8.43 -24.91 -4.55
C SER A 77 9.17 -23.76 -5.24
N GLY A 78 9.70 -22.83 -4.44
CA GLY A 78 10.51 -21.73 -4.95
C GLY A 78 11.83 -22.21 -5.57
N ALA A 79 12.49 -23.21 -4.96
CA ALA A 79 13.76 -23.76 -5.46
C ALA A 79 13.60 -24.43 -6.83
N LEU A 80 12.54 -25.23 -7.00
CA LEU A 80 12.20 -25.84 -8.30
C LEU A 80 11.88 -24.77 -9.33
N ALA A 81 11.06 -23.78 -8.97
CA ALA A 81 10.68 -22.69 -9.87
C ALA A 81 11.90 -21.86 -10.31
N PHE A 82 12.82 -21.58 -9.38
CA PHE A 82 14.03 -20.81 -9.63
C PHE A 82 15.00 -21.55 -10.55
N LEU A 83 15.27 -22.83 -10.25
CA LEU A 83 16.18 -23.66 -11.06
C LEU A 83 15.64 -23.87 -12.48
N GLN A 84 14.38 -24.28 -12.63
CA GLN A 84 13.79 -24.52 -13.96
C GLN A 84 13.72 -23.22 -14.79
N THR A 85 13.54 -22.05 -14.15
CA THR A 85 13.55 -20.76 -14.85
C THR A 85 14.92 -20.46 -15.49
N GLN A 86 16.03 -20.91 -14.90
CA GLN A 86 17.35 -20.79 -15.53
C GLN A 86 17.38 -21.57 -16.85
N HIS A 87 16.82 -22.78 -16.84
CA HIS A 87 16.76 -23.64 -18.01
C HIS A 87 15.85 -23.11 -19.12
N GLN A 88 14.65 -22.65 -18.76
CA GLN A 88 13.74 -21.98 -19.70
C GLN A 88 14.37 -20.73 -20.32
N SER A 89 15.17 -19.99 -19.55
CA SER A 89 15.90 -18.81 -20.05
C SER A 89 16.94 -19.22 -21.10
N ALA A 90 17.70 -20.29 -20.84
CA ALA A 90 18.65 -20.83 -21.81
C ALA A 90 17.95 -21.27 -23.11
N ALA A 91 16.80 -21.95 -23.00
CA ALA A 91 15.99 -22.36 -24.14
C ALA A 91 15.52 -21.14 -24.96
N GLY A 92 15.03 -20.10 -24.29
CA GLY A 92 14.62 -18.85 -24.95
C GLY A 92 15.76 -18.16 -25.69
N MET A 93 16.98 -18.17 -25.14
CA MET A 93 18.17 -17.62 -25.80
C MET A 93 18.55 -18.41 -27.05
N LEU A 94 18.44 -19.74 -27.02
CA LEU A 94 18.67 -20.61 -28.17
C LEU A 94 17.59 -20.45 -29.25
N VAL A 95 16.32 -20.32 -28.87
CA VAL A 95 15.22 -20.00 -29.78
C VAL A 95 15.48 -18.68 -30.52
N ALA A 96 15.99 -17.67 -29.82
CA ALA A 96 16.34 -16.36 -30.39
C ALA A 96 17.70 -16.33 -31.13
N SER A 97 18.47 -17.42 -31.10
CA SER A 97 19.78 -17.52 -31.74
C SER A 97 19.68 -17.62 -33.27
N ARG A 98 20.74 -17.18 -33.96
CA ARG A 98 20.95 -17.45 -35.40
C ARG A 98 21.79 -18.70 -35.65
N ASN A 99 22.32 -19.33 -34.59
CA ASN A 99 23.14 -20.53 -34.69
C ASN A 99 22.24 -21.77 -34.81
N SER A 100 21.98 -22.19 -36.05
CA SER A 100 21.10 -23.32 -36.34
C SER A 100 21.65 -24.66 -35.84
N ALA A 101 22.97 -24.82 -35.74
CA ALA A 101 23.58 -26.04 -35.22
C ALA A 101 23.25 -26.22 -33.74
N LEU A 102 23.41 -25.16 -32.92
CA LEU A 102 23.02 -25.19 -31.51
C LEU A 102 21.50 -25.36 -31.35
N GLN A 103 20.68 -24.75 -32.21
CA GLN A 103 19.23 -24.98 -32.17
C GLN A 103 18.87 -26.45 -32.39
N GLN A 104 19.48 -27.11 -33.37
CA GLN A 104 19.26 -28.53 -33.67
C GLN A 104 19.78 -29.46 -32.58
N GLU A 105 20.93 -29.12 -31.99
CA GLU A 105 21.57 -29.92 -30.94
C GLU A 105 20.79 -29.90 -29.62
N TYR A 106 20.30 -28.72 -29.21
CA TYR A 106 19.72 -28.53 -27.88
C TYR A 106 18.20 -28.57 -27.85
N LEU A 107 17.52 -27.76 -28.68
CA LEU A 107 16.08 -27.47 -28.50
C LEU A 107 15.18 -28.72 -28.45
N PRO A 108 15.40 -29.78 -29.25
CA PRO A 108 14.60 -31.02 -29.17
C PRO A 108 14.67 -31.76 -27.85
N ARG A 109 15.73 -31.52 -27.06
CA ARG A 109 16.10 -32.30 -25.88
C ARG A 109 15.93 -31.53 -24.57
N MET A 110 15.57 -30.25 -24.64
CA MET A 110 15.39 -29.39 -23.46
C MET A 110 14.03 -29.60 -22.80
N GLY A 111 12.97 -29.82 -23.60
CA GLY A 111 11.60 -29.92 -23.07
C GLY A 111 11.39 -31.08 -22.09
N ASN A 112 12.05 -32.21 -22.36
CA ASN A 112 11.97 -33.44 -21.56
C ASN A 112 13.14 -33.60 -20.57
N GLY A 113 14.08 -32.66 -20.55
CA GLY A 113 15.23 -32.71 -19.64
C GLY A 113 16.36 -33.66 -20.06
N GLU A 114 16.35 -34.22 -21.28
CA GLU A 114 17.50 -34.97 -21.81
C GLU A 114 18.78 -34.12 -21.89
N VAL A 115 18.63 -32.81 -22.05
CA VAL A 115 19.70 -31.83 -21.91
C VAL A 115 19.24 -30.74 -20.95
N LEU A 116 20.01 -30.54 -19.87
CA LEU A 116 19.80 -29.46 -18.93
C LEU A 116 20.94 -28.44 -19.05
N LEU A 117 20.55 -27.18 -19.23
CA LEU A 117 21.43 -26.05 -19.55
C LEU A 117 21.08 -24.86 -18.68
N GLY A 118 22.06 -24.27 -18.00
CA GLY A 118 21.89 -23.08 -17.17
C GLY A 118 22.24 -21.76 -17.87
N VAL A 119 22.24 -20.67 -17.10
CA VAL A 119 22.67 -19.34 -17.56
C VAL A 119 23.54 -18.64 -16.53
N GLY A 120 24.46 -17.78 -16.98
CA GLY A 120 25.39 -17.02 -16.15
C GLY A 120 25.80 -15.69 -16.80
N PHE A 121 24.93 -14.69 -16.72
CA PHE A 121 25.13 -13.38 -17.37
C PHE A 121 24.76 -12.17 -16.50
N SER A 122 24.42 -12.38 -15.22
CA SER A 122 23.99 -11.30 -14.32
C SER A 122 25.05 -10.22 -14.12
N GLN A 123 26.33 -10.56 -14.27
CA GLN A 123 27.47 -9.65 -14.22
C GLN A 123 27.41 -8.53 -15.26
N LEU A 124 26.70 -8.70 -16.38
CA LEU A 124 26.54 -7.65 -17.39
C LEU A 124 25.76 -6.43 -16.87
N ARG A 125 25.04 -6.56 -15.75
CA ARG A 125 24.32 -5.44 -15.12
C ARG A 125 25.21 -4.55 -14.26
N ARG A 126 26.45 -4.98 -13.98
CA ARG A 126 27.41 -4.24 -13.17
C ARG A 126 28.13 -3.20 -14.04
N GLN A 127 28.53 -2.09 -13.42
CA GLN A 127 29.37 -1.09 -14.08
C GLN A 127 30.78 -1.64 -14.36
N ASP A 128 31.34 -2.40 -13.41
CA ASP A 128 32.65 -3.02 -13.57
C ASP A 128 32.57 -4.31 -14.39
N THR A 129 33.35 -4.36 -15.47
CA THR A 129 33.46 -5.56 -16.30
C THR A 129 34.34 -6.59 -15.59
N VAL A 130 33.73 -7.68 -15.14
CA VAL A 130 34.41 -8.77 -14.42
C VAL A 130 34.74 -9.99 -15.29
N ILE A 131 34.26 -10.02 -16.53
CA ILE A 131 34.58 -11.04 -17.53
C ILE A 131 34.62 -10.41 -18.93
N VAL A 132 35.72 -10.63 -19.64
CA VAL A 132 35.99 -10.07 -20.96
C VAL A 132 36.14 -11.17 -22.00
N ALA A 133 35.84 -10.83 -23.25
CA ALA A 133 36.10 -11.66 -24.42
C ALA A 133 37.04 -10.91 -25.39
N ALA A 134 38.14 -11.55 -25.77
CA ALA A 134 39.02 -11.07 -26.83
C ALA A 134 38.78 -11.86 -28.12
N PRO A 135 38.44 -11.22 -29.25
CA PRO A 135 38.32 -11.91 -30.54
C PRO A 135 39.65 -12.56 -30.94
N VAL A 136 39.60 -13.82 -31.35
CA VAL A 136 40.75 -14.57 -31.87
C VAL A 136 40.33 -15.37 -33.10
N THR A 137 41.30 -15.94 -33.82
CA THR A 137 40.98 -16.83 -34.94
C THR A 137 40.10 -18.00 -34.46
N GLY A 138 38.93 -18.16 -35.10
CA GLY A 138 37.99 -19.25 -34.81
C GLY A 138 37.06 -19.04 -33.61
N GLY A 139 37.12 -17.90 -32.90
CA GLY A 139 36.22 -17.64 -31.77
C GLY A 139 36.70 -16.53 -30.84
N TYR A 140 36.59 -16.75 -29.53
CA TYR A 140 36.89 -15.76 -28.49
C TYR A 140 37.69 -16.38 -27.36
N LYS A 141 38.59 -15.60 -26.76
CA LYS A 141 39.23 -15.93 -25.48
C LYS A 141 38.51 -15.23 -24.34
N LEU A 142 38.03 -15.99 -23.37
CA LEU A 142 37.29 -15.50 -22.21
C LEU A 142 38.19 -15.53 -20.98
N ASP A 143 38.24 -14.39 -20.29
CA ASP A 143 39.01 -14.19 -19.06
C ASP A 143 38.19 -13.41 -18.04
N GLY A 144 38.09 -13.95 -16.81
CA GLY A 144 37.40 -13.32 -15.69
C GLY A 144 36.50 -14.29 -14.94
N PHE A 145 35.46 -13.77 -14.28
CA PHE A 145 34.56 -14.59 -13.47
C PHE A 145 33.08 -14.21 -13.59
N VAL A 146 32.23 -15.20 -13.38
CA VAL A 146 30.77 -15.12 -13.32
C VAL A 146 30.36 -15.38 -11.87
N PRO A 147 29.87 -14.37 -11.13
CA PRO A 147 29.69 -14.45 -9.68
C PRO A 147 28.56 -15.41 -9.27
N TRP A 148 27.53 -15.53 -10.11
CA TRP A 148 26.32 -16.30 -9.79
C TRP A 148 26.01 -17.25 -10.94
N VAL A 149 26.36 -18.53 -10.77
CA VAL A 149 26.00 -19.63 -11.67
C VAL A 149 25.25 -20.68 -10.88
N THR A 150 23.94 -20.77 -11.12
CA THR A 150 23.04 -21.72 -10.45
C THR A 150 22.95 -23.03 -11.23
N GLY A 151 22.79 -24.15 -10.52
CA GLY A 151 22.64 -25.48 -11.10
C GLY A 151 23.95 -26.27 -11.18
N TRP A 152 24.96 -25.93 -10.39
CA TRP A 152 26.22 -26.68 -10.36
C TRP A 152 26.00 -28.13 -9.89
N GLY A 153 26.53 -29.08 -10.65
CA GLY A 153 26.27 -30.51 -10.45
C GLY A 153 24.87 -30.97 -10.89
N ILE A 154 24.05 -30.08 -11.46
CA ILE A 154 22.71 -30.38 -11.98
C ILE A 154 22.65 -30.17 -13.49
N PHE A 155 23.12 -29.01 -13.96
CA PHE A 155 23.28 -28.72 -15.39
C PHE A 155 24.67 -29.13 -15.86
N SER A 156 24.77 -29.70 -17.06
CA SER A 156 26.05 -30.08 -17.65
C SER A 156 26.83 -28.87 -18.19
N GLU A 157 26.10 -27.84 -18.62
CA GLU A 157 26.62 -26.67 -19.31
C GLU A 157 25.82 -25.43 -18.93
N PHE A 158 26.34 -24.25 -19.25
CA PHE A 158 25.60 -23.00 -19.12
C PHE A 158 25.96 -21.99 -20.21
N ILE A 159 25.02 -21.09 -20.49
CA ILE A 159 25.29 -19.94 -21.37
C ILE A 159 25.94 -18.83 -20.55
N VAL A 160 27.22 -18.57 -20.80
CA VAL A 160 27.97 -17.46 -20.23
C VAL A 160 27.90 -16.23 -21.14
N ALA A 161 28.02 -15.04 -20.56
CA ALA A 161 28.22 -13.80 -21.31
C ALA A 161 29.51 -13.08 -20.93
N ALA A 162 30.22 -12.56 -21.92
CA ALA A 162 31.47 -11.83 -21.74
C ALA A 162 31.51 -10.55 -22.60
N THR A 163 32.05 -9.48 -22.03
CA THR A 163 32.10 -8.16 -22.68
C THR A 163 33.25 -8.08 -23.69
N LEU A 164 32.95 -7.63 -24.90
CA LEU A 164 33.90 -7.40 -25.99
C LEU A 164 34.54 -6.00 -25.88
N PRO A 165 35.66 -5.72 -26.57
CA PRO A 165 36.36 -4.43 -26.48
C PRO A 165 35.52 -3.22 -26.92
N ASP A 166 34.51 -3.43 -27.75
CA ASP A 166 33.57 -2.40 -28.22
C ASP A 166 32.36 -2.20 -27.28
N GLY A 167 32.35 -2.89 -26.13
CA GLY A 167 31.27 -2.86 -25.14
C GLY A 167 30.08 -3.75 -25.47
N SER A 168 30.07 -4.42 -26.64
CA SER A 168 29.10 -5.46 -26.94
C SER A 168 29.33 -6.71 -26.09
N ALA A 169 28.40 -7.66 -26.07
CA ALA A 169 28.52 -8.88 -25.27
C ALA A 169 28.35 -10.13 -26.13
N VAL A 170 29.32 -11.04 -26.06
CA VAL A 170 29.21 -12.38 -26.66
C VAL A 170 28.62 -13.35 -25.65
N PHE A 171 27.64 -14.13 -26.09
CA PHE A 171 27.02 -15.21 -25.32
C PHE A 171 27.41 -16.55 -25.93
N GLY A 172 27.87 -17.49 -25.11
CA GLY A 172 28.31 -18.80 -25.58
C GLY A 172 28.08 -19.90 -24.56
N ILE A 173 28.00 -21.15 -25.04
CA ILE A 173 27.83 -22.32 -24.17
C ILE A 173 29.19 -22.83 -23.71
N VAL A 174 29.36 -22.96 -22.40
CA VAL A 174 30.57 -23.50 -21.77
C VAL A 174 30.21 -24.60 -20.74
N PRO A 175 31.13 -25.53 -20.43
CA PRO A 175 30.92 -26.56 -19.43
C PRO A 175 30.61 -25.99 -18.04
N LEU A 176 29.67 -26.61 -17.31
CA LEU A 176 29.41 -26.37 -15.88
C LEU A 176 30.10 -27.44 -15.02
N VAL A 177 31.35 -27.74 -15.37
CA VAL A 177 32.21 -28.70 -14.68
C VAL A 177 33.65 -28.24 -14.85
N GLU A 178 34.50 -28.51 -13.86
CA GLU A 178 35.91 -28.16 -13.95
C GLU A 178 36.51 -28.75 -15.23
N THR A 179 37.03 -27.88 -16.09
CA THR A 179 37.48 -28.27 -17.42
C THR A 179 38.78 -27.58 -17.73
N HIS A 180 39.74 -28.36 -18.26
CA HIS A 180 41.00 -27.86 -18.80
C HIS A 180 41.05 -28.23 -20.29
N TYR A 181 41.14 -27.23 -21.16
CA TYR A 181 41.10 -27.43 -22.60
C TYR A 181 41.93 -26.39 -23.34
N LEU A 182 42.83 -26.84 -24.24
CA LEU A 182 43.71 -26.00 -25.07
C LEU A 182 44.43 -24.86 -24.31
N GLY A 183 44.89 -25.14 -23.09
CA GLY A 183 45.58 -24.15 -22.25
C GLY A 183 44.67 -23.12 -21.57
N GLY A 184 43.36 -23.23 -21.75
CA GLY A 184 42.33 -22.55 -20.96
C GLY A 184 41.78 -23.44 -19.86
N ARG A 185 41.14 -22.83 -18.86
CA ARG A 185 40.45 -23.56 -17.79
C ARG A 185 39.17 -22.86 -17.32
N ILE A 186 38.23 -23.67 -16.85
CA ILE A 186 37.07 -23.23 -16.07
C ILE A 186 37.16 -23.89 -14.69
N THR A 187 37.13 -23.09 -13.63
CA THR A 187 37.13 -23.53 -12.24
C THR A 187 35.94 -22.95 -11.49
N PHE A 188 35.50 -23.58 -10.42
CA PHE A 188 34.34 -23.14 -9.64
C PHE A 188 34.70 -22.96 -8.17
N SER A 189 34.02 -22.04 -7.48
CA SER A 189 34.10 -21.92 -6.04
C SER A 189 33.39 -23.09 -5.36
N ASP A 190 33.56 -23.22 -4.04
CA ASP A 190 32.60 -23.95 -3.21
C ASP A 190 31.18 -23.38 -3.39
N ARG A 191 30.18 -24.21 -3.05
CA ARG A 191 28.76 -23.79 -3.06
C ARG A 191 28.57 -22.60 -2.14
N LEU A 192 27.92 -21.55 -2.66
CA LEU A 192 27.62 -20.35 -1.90
C LEU A 192 26.65 -20.68 -0.76
N GLN A 193 26.94 -20.16 0.44
CA GLN A 193 26.10 -20.31 1.62
C GLN A 193 24.95 -19.29 1.54
N LEU A 194 23.85 -19.68 0.91
CA LEU A 194 22.68 -18.81 0.68
C LEU A 194 21.66 -18.95 1.80
N VAL A 195 20.89 -17.89 2.05
CA VAL A 195 19.75 -17.92 2.99
C VAL A 195 18.57 -18.71 2.41
N ALA A 196 18.45 -18.76 1.08
CA ALA A 196 17.33 -19.40 0.37
C ALA A 196 17.82 -20.00 -0.95
N MET A 197 17.03 -20.93 -1.52
CA MET A 197 17.37 -21.67 -2.75
C MET A 197 18.68 -22.48 -2.60
N THR A 198 18.93 -23.01 -1.42
CA THR A 198 20.21 -23.65 -1.08
C THR A 198 20.48 -24.92 -1.90
N SER A 199 19.44 -25.69 -2.21
CA SER A 199 19.51 -26.91 -3.02
C SER A 199 19.87 -26.67 -4.49
N THR A 200 19.80 -25.42 -4.97
CA THR A 200 20.04 -25.06 -6.38
C THR A 200 21.52 -24.97 -6.75
N ASN A 201 22.44 -25.17 -5.79
CA ASN A 201 23.89 -25.26 -5.99
C ASN A 201 24.46 -24.08 -6.80
N THR A 202 24.38 -22.87 -6.22
CA THR A 202 24.97 -21.69 -6.85
C THR A 202 26.46 -21.57 -6.52
N VAL A 203 27.28 -21.29 -7.53
CA VAL A 203 28.75 -21.15 -7.46
C VAL A 203 29.22 -19.90 -8.22
N THR A 204 30.46 -19.48 -7.99
CA THR A 204 31.18 -18.56 -8.88
C THR A 204 32.00 -19.37 -9.88
N ALA A 205 31.88 -19.07 -11.18
CA ALA A 205 32.70 -19.67 -12.24
C ALA A 205 33.85 -18.73 -12.61
N THR A 206 35.08 -19.23 -12.70
CA THR A 206 36.25 -18.48 -13.18
C THR A 206 36.73 -19.09 -14.48
N LEU A 207 36.81 -18.27 -15.53
CA LEU A 207 37.33 -18.64 -16.83
C LEU A 207 38.70 -17.97 -17.00
N THR A 208 39.73 -18.76 -17.27
CA THR A 208 41.09 -18.25 -17.52
C THR A 208 41.56 -18.73 -18.87
N ASN A 209 41.84 -17.81 -19.79
CA ASN A 209 42.25 -18.04 -21.17
C ASN A 209 41.36 -19.09 -21.86
N TRP A 210 40.05 -19.08 -21.58
CA TRP A 210 39.12 -20.08 -22.09
C TRP A 210 38.79 -19.79 -23.55
N PHE A 211 39.07 -20.73 -24.45
CA PHE A 211 38.70 -20.59 -25.85
C PHE A 211 37.23 -20.99 -26.06
N LEU A 212 36.38 -20.01 -26.37
CA LEU A 212 35.01 -20.19 -26.83
C LEU A 212 35.01 -20.23 -28.36
N PRO A 213 34.84 -21.40 -28.99
CA PRO A 213 34.87 -21.51 -30.43
C PRO A 213 33.58 -20.96 -31.06
N GLN A 214 33.66 -20.51 -32.31
CA GLN A 214 32.59 -19.79 -33.01
C GLN A 214 31.29 -20.61 -33.10
N GLU A 215 31.39 -21.92 -33.25
CA GLU A 215 30.24 -22.84 -33.28
C GLU A 215 29.48 -22.94 -31.96
N ARG A 216 30.12 -22.57 -30.83
CA ARG A 216 29.52 -22.53 -29.48
C ARG A 216 28.98 -21.15 -29.10
N VAL A 217 29.08 -20.16 -30.00
CA VAL A 217 28.49 -18.83 -29.81
C VAL A 217 26.98 -18.89 -30.03
N VAL A 218 26.23 -18.50 -29.00
CA VAL A 218 24.77 -18.40 -29.02
C VAL A 218 24.34 -17.11 -29.69
N SER A 219 24.92 -15.98 -29.30
CA SER A 219 24.62 -14.68 -29.92
C SER A 219 25.64 -13.62 -29.55
N ILE A 220 25.64 -12.50 -30.27
CA ILE A 220 26.32 -11.26 -29.89
C ILE A 220 25.25 -10.19 -29.73
N LYS A 221 25.29 -9.46 -28.62
CA LYS A 221 24.34 -8.39 -28.28
C LYS A 221 25.08 -7.05 -28.25
N SER A 222 24.44 -5.99 -28.72
CA SER A 222 25.01 -4.64 -28.71
C SER A 222 25.29 -4.16 -27.29
N ALA A 223 26.19 -3.18 -27.16
CA ALA A 223 26.44 -2.50 -25.90
C ALA A 223 25.13 -1.98 -25.27
N GLY A 224 24.99 -2.11 -23.94
CA GLY A 224 23.80 -1.68 -23.20
C GLY A 224 22.55 -2.56 -23.38
N TRP A 225 22.59 -3.63 -24.18
CA TRP A 225 21.42 -4.49 -24.45
C TRP A 225 20.73 -5.01 -23.19
N ILE A 226 21.51 -5.38 -22.15
CA ILE A 226 20.95 -5.94 -20.92
C ILE A 226 20.08 -4.91 -20.17
N HIS A 227 20.45 -3.63 -20.18
CA HIS A 227 19.68 -2.56 -19.53
C HIS A 227 18.38 -2.27 -20.28
N GLU A 228 18.40 -2.32 -21.61
CA GLU A 228 17.18 -2.20 -22.42
C GLU A 228 16.26 -3.42 -22.25
N GLN A 229 16.83 -4.63 -22.14
CA GLN A 229 16.04 -5.81 -21.81
C GLN A 229 15.43 -5.74 -20.42
N ASP A 230 16.16 -5.26 -19.42
CA ASP A 230 15.63 -5.14 -18.07
C ASP A 230 14.42 -4.19 -18.03
N LYS A 231 14.42 -3.10 -18.81
CA LYS A 231 13.26 -2.20 -18.95
C LYS A 231 12.04 -2.91 -19.54
N ASN A 232 12.24 -3.77 -20.52
CA ASN A 232 11.16 -4.51 -21.18
C ASN A 232 10.64 -5.70 -20.36
N ASN A 233 11.45 -6.21 -19.43
CA ASN A 233 11.19 -7.46 -18.72
C ASN A 233 10.81 -7.26 -17.24
N VAL A 234 10.58 -6.03 -16.78
CA VAL A 234 10.28 -5.68 -15.37
C VAL A 234 9.22 -6.61 -14.76
N LEU A 235 8.11 -6.83 -15.48
CA LEU A 235 6.99 -7.63 -14.99
C LEU A 235 7.20 -9.14 -15.15
N ARG A 236 8.20 -9.64 -15.89
CA ARG A 236 8.37 -11.09 -16.08
C ARG A 236 8.74 -11.81 -14.79
N ALA A 237 9.49 -11.16 -13.90
CA ALA A 237 9.88 -11.74 -12.62
C ALA A 237 8.72 -11.81 -11.60
N THR A 238 7.62 -11.08 -11.80
CA THR A 238 6.54 -11.00 -10.79
C THR A 238 5.79 -12.30 -10.63
N PHE A 239 5.73 -13.17 -11.64
CA PHE A 239 4.94 -14.42 -11.54
C PHE A 239 5.52 -15.40 -10.53
N LEU A 240 6.85 -15.46 -10.41
CA LEU A 240 7.49 -16.23 -9.33
C LEU A 240 7.15 -15.61 -7.97
N THR A 241 7.12 -14.29 -7.88
CA THR A 241 6.78 -13.54 -6.67
C THR A 241 5.32 -13.75 -6.25
N THR A 242 4.36 -13.66 -7.17
CA THR A 242 2.94 -13.87 -6.86
C THR A 242 2.61 -15.34 -6.59
N GLY A 243 3.36 -16.27 -7.19
CA GLY A 243 3.31 -17.70 -6.83
C GLY A 243 3.76 -17.94 -5.39
N CYS A 244 4.90 -17.36 -4.99
CA CYS A 244 5.37 -17.40 -3.61
C CYS A 244 4.37 -16.75 -2.63
N ALA A 245 3.75 -15.63 -3.00
CA ALA A 245 2.68 -15.02 -2.23
C ALA A 245 1.48 -15.97 -2.05
N GLN A 246 1.07 -16.66 -3.12
CA GLN A 246 -0.01 -17.65 -3.05
C GLN A 246 0.36 -18.82 -2.12
N ALA A 247 1.62 -19.24 -2.05
CA ALA A 247 2.08 -20.26 -1.09
C ALA A 247 1.85 -19.81 0.36
N GLY A 248 2.05 -18.53 0.67
CA GLY A 248 1.74 -17.98 1.98
C GLY A 248 0.23 -17.93 2.28
N ILE A 249 -0.60 -17.61 1.28
CA ILE A 249 -2.07 -17.70 1.39
C ILE A 249 -2.51 -19.13 1.71
N ASP A 250 -1.92 -20.15 1.08
CA ASP A 250 -2.25 -21.55 1.36
C ASP A 250 -1.98 -21.93 2.83
N ILE A 251 -0.92 -21.39 3.42
CA ILE A 251 -0.58 -21.57 4.84
C ILE A 251 -1.62 -20.87 5.73
N LEU A 252 -2.02 -19.63 5.39
CA LEU A 252 -3.09 -18.91 6.08
C LEU A 252 -4.42 -19.68 6.03
N GLU A 253 -4.80 -20.22 4.88
CA GLU A 253 -5.99 -21.05 4.70
C GLU A 253 -5.92 -22.31 5.58
N SER A 254 -4.80 -23.03 5.57
CA SER A 254 -4.59 -24.21 6.41
C SER A 254 -4.65 -23.88 7.91
N ALA A 255 -4.03 -22.76 8.32
CA ALA A 255 -4.08 -22.28 9.69
C ALA A 255 -5.51 -21.88 10.10
N PHE A 256 -6.29 -21.26 9.21
CA PHE A 256 -7.68 -20.93 9.48
C PHE A 256 -8.55 -22.19 9.65
N ARG A 257 -8.39 -23.20 8.79
CA ARG A 257 -9.12 -24.48 8.91
C ARG A 257 -8.88 -25.20 10.23
N THR A 258 -7.70 -25.03 10.82
CA THR A 258 -7.30 -25.69 12.06
C THR A 258 -7.61 -24.87 13.31
N LYS A 259 -7.43 -23.54 13.27
CA LYS A 259 -7.58 -22.65 14.43
C LYS A 259 -8.95 -21.96 14.52
N SER A 260 -9.63 -21.77 13.40
CA SER A 260 -10.97 -21.15 13.27
C SER A 260 -11.12 -19.78 13.95
N GLN A 261 -10.06 -18.98 13.98
CA GLN A 261 -10.06 -17.64 14.59
C GLN A 261 -10.44 -16.55 13.57
N HIS A 262 -11.32 -15.63 13.95
CA HIS A 262 -11.84 -14.60 13.04
C HIS A 262 -10.76 -13.65 12.51
N PHE A 263 -9.77 -13.29 13.33
CA PHE A 263 -8.66 -12.42 12.89
C PHE A 263 -7.82 -13.06 11.77
N ILE A 264 -7.74 -14.40 11.72
CA ILE A 264 -7.05 -15.12 10.64
C ILE A 264 -7.87 -15.05 9.34
N SER A 265 -9.20 -15.22 9.43
CA SER A 265 -10.08 -15.09 8.24
C SER A 265 -10.03 -13.67 7.69
N ASN A 266 -10.09 -12.64 8.54
CA ASN A 266 -10.00 -11.25 8.10
C ASN A 266 -8.67 -10.94 7.39
N ALA A 267 -7.54 -11.42 7.95
CA ALA A 267 -6.23 -11.27 7.32
C ALA A 267 -6.13 -12.04 6.00
N LEU A 268 -6.64 -13.27 5.96
CA LEU A 268 -6.68 -14.11 4.76
C LEU A 268 -7.51 -13.46 3.64
N GLU A 269 -8.73 -13.03 3.92
CA GLU A 269 -9.62 -12.39 2.96
C GLU A 269 -9.01 -11.11 2.40
N SER A 270 -8.47 -10.25 3.27
CA SER A 270 -7.82 -9.00 2.88
C SER A 270 -6.59 -9.23 1.99
N LEU A 271 -5.67 -10.09 2.43
CA LEU A 271 -4.42 -10.35 1.70
C LEU A 271 -4.66 -11.11 0.39
N ALA A 272 -5.60 -12.06 0.36
CA ALA A 272 -5.97 -12.78 -0.86
C ALA A 272 -6.64 -11.86 -1.89
N ALA A 273 -7.52 -10.95 -1.44
CA ALA A 273 -8.11 -9.94 -2.31
C ALA A 273 -7.04 -8.99 -2.89
N GLU A 274 -6.13 -8.50 -2.05
CA GLU A 274 -5.02 -7.66 -2.51
C GLU A 274 -4.13 -8.39 -3.53
N LEU A 275 -3.82 -9.67 -3.30
CA LEU A 275 -3.03 -10.49 -4.22
C LEU A 275 -3.74 -10.66 -5.57
N ASN A 276 -5.04 -10.93 -5.56
CA ASN A 276 -5.83 -11.05 -6.79
C ASN A 276 -5.86 -9.73 -7.58
N ASN A 277 -5.99 -8.60 -6.90
CA ASN A 277 -5.94 -7.27 -7.52
C ASN A 277 -4.56 -7.01 -8.14
N CYS A 278 -3.48 -7.32 -7.41
CA CYS A 278 -2.11 -7.20 -7.90
C CYS A 278 -1.88 -8.04 -9.16
N ARG A 279 -2.28 -9.32 -9.12
CA ARG A 279 -2.16 -10.26 -10.26
C ARG A 279 -2.94 -9.78 -11.48
N THR A 280 -4.16 -9.28 -11.27
CA THR A 280 -5.01 -8.74 -12.34
C THR A 280 -4.37 -7.53 -12.99
N ALA A 281 -3.93 -6.56 -12.18
CA ALA A 281 -3.26 -5.35 -12.65
C ALA A 281 -1.98 -5.65 -13.45
N ILE A 282 -1.16 -6.60 -12.99
CA ILE A 282 0.06 -7.04 -13.71
C ILE A 282 -0.29 -7.65 -15.06
N ARG A 283 -1.29 -8.54 -15.13
CA ARG A 283 -1.69 -9.21 -16.39
C ARG A 283 -2.28 -8.20 -17.37
N GLU A 284 -3.12 -7.28 -16.91
CA GLU A 284 -3.66 -6.21 -17.74
C GLU A 284 -2.55 -5.30 -18.28
N ALA A 285 -1.58 -4.94 -17.44
CA ALA A 285 -0.44 -4.12 -17.83
C ALA A 285 0.41 -4.79 -18.92
N GLN A 286 0.62 -6.11 -18.82
CA GLN A 286 1.31 -6.88 -19.86
C GLN A 286 0.53 -6.94 -21.19
N GLN A 287 -0.80 -7.09 -21.14
CA GLN A 287 -1.62 -7.17 -22.34
C GLN A 287 -1.75 -5.82 -23.06
N LYS A 288 -1.95 -4.73 -22.31
CA LYS A 288 -2.16 -3.39 -22.87
C LYS A 288 -0.85 -2.71 -23.26
N GLY A 289 0.26 -3.10 -22.63
CA GLY A 289 1.50 -2.32 -22.63
C GLY A 289 1.30 -1.04 -21.82
N VAL A 290 2.12 -0.85 -20.79
CA VAL A 290 2.05 0.34 -19.94
C VAL A 290 3.41 1.00 -19.83
N GLU A 291 3.41 2.25 -19.37
CA GLU A 291 4.62 3.01 -19.16
C GLU A 291 5.56 2.33 -18.16
N PHE A 292 6.87 2.52 -18.37
CA PHE A 292 7.91 1.90 -17.54
C PHE A 292 7.72 2.20 -16.04
N ALA A 293 7.36 3.42 -15.68
CA ALA A 293 7.07 3.80 -14.30
C ALA A 293 5.93 2.97 -13.67
N GLN A 294 4.88 2.68 -14.43
CA GLN A 294 3.78 1.84 -13.97
C GLN A 294 4.22 0.38 -13.79
N CYS A 295 5.05 -0.15 -14.69
CA CYS A 295 5.67 -1.47 -14.53
C CYS A 295 6.49 -1.57 -13.23
N LEU A 296 7.26 -0.54 -12.90
CA LEU A 296 8.04 -0.49 -11.66
C LEU A 296 7.15 -0.51 -10.42
N GLN A 297 6.07 0.28 -10.40
CA GLN A 297 5.12 0.32 -9.28
C GLN A 297 4.40 -1.03 -9.08
N LEU A 298 4.01 -1.69 -10.16
CA LEU A 298 3.42 -3.03 -10.11
C LEU A 298 4.42 -4.10 -9.63
N ARG A 299 5.68 -4.02 -10.08
CA ARG A 299 6.75 -4.90 -9.60
C ARG A 299 7.01 -4.71 -8.12
N ALA A 300 7.08 -3.46 -7.67
CA ALA A 300 7.25 -3.11 -6.27
C ALA A 300 6.08 -3.60 -5.41
N TRP A 301 4.83 -3.48 -5.91
CA TRP A 301 3.65 -4.02 -5.24
C TRP A 301 3.72 -5.53 -5.04
N ALA A 302 4.05 -6.28 -6.09
CA ALA A 302 4.19 -7.74 -5.98
C ALA A 302 5.26 -8.14 -4.94
N ILE A 303 6.40 -7.44 -4.91
CA ILE A 303 7.49 -7.69 -3.95
C ILE A 303 7.02 -7.47 -2.51
N ASP A 304 6.50 -6.28 -2.21
CA ASP A 304 6.01 -5.92 -0.88
C ASP A 304 4.92 -6.89 -0.40
N LEU A 305 3.97 -7.19 -1.29
CA LEU A 305 2.85 -8.07 -0.97
C LEU A 305 3.29 -9.50 -0.69
N ALA A 306 4.24 -10.05 -1.46
CA ALA A 306 4.78 -11.39 -1.21
C ALA A 306 5.48 -11.47 0.16
N VAL A 307 6.26 -10.46 0.53
CA VAL A 307 6.92 -10.41 1.85
C VAL A 307 5.89 -10.28 2.97
N ARG A 308 4.89 -9.40 2.84
CA ARG A 308 3.79 -9.23 3.80
C ARG A 308 3.01 -10.53 4.01
N ILE A 309 2.65 -11.22 2.93
CA ILE A 309 1.90 -12.47 3.00
C ILE A 309 2.77 -13.59 3.59
N ALA A 310 4.04 -13.68 3.22
CA ALA A 310 4.95 -14.65 3.82
C ALA A 310 5.16 -14.38 5.31
N HIS A 311 5.24 -13.12 5.72
CA HIS A 311 5.29 -12.75 7.13
C HIS A 311 3.99 -13.12 7.86
N ALA A 312 2.82 -12.88 7.27
CA ALA A 312 1.55 -13.32 7.83
C ALA A 312 1.49 -14.85 7.99
N ALA A 313 2.03 -15.62 7.03
CA ALA A 313 2.17 -17.08 7.13
C ALA A 313 3.06 -17.50 8.32
N VAL A 314 4.17 -16.79 8.55
CA VAL A 314 5.02 -16.94 9.74
C VAL A 314 4.23 -16.63 11.02
N THR A 315 3.50 -15.51 11.07
CA THR A 315 2.70 -15.09 12.23
C THR A 315 1.68 -16.14 12.62
N VAL A 316 0.89 -16.63 11.65
CA VAL A 316 -0.14 -17.65 11.95
C VAL A 316 0.44 -19.01 12.30
N SER A 317 1.69 -19.28 11.92
CA SER A 317 2.42 -20.50 12.27
C SER A 317 3.18 -20.38 13.60
N SER A 318 3.33 -19.16 14.14
CA SER A 318 3.95 -18.89 15.44
C SER A 318 5.37 -19.48 15.52
N GLY A 319 5.81 -19.98 16.68
CA GLY A 319 7.16 -20.51 16.85
C GLY A 319 7.54 -21.67 15.92
N ALA A 320 6.56 -22.44 15.44
CA ALA A 320 6.81 -23.54 14.50
C ALA A 320 7.38 -23.05 13.17
N ALA A 321 7.08 -21.81 12.76
CA ALA A 321 7.63 -21.20 11.55
C ALA A 321 9.16 -21.10 11.55
N ASN A 322 9.79 -21.14 12.73
CA ASN A 322 11.24 -21.08 12.90
C ASN A 322 11.93 -22.45 12.80
N LEU A 323 11.18 -23.54 12.66
CA LEU A 323 11.74 -24.85 12.36
C LEU A 323 12.19 -24.89 10.89
N TRP A 324 13.34 -25.50 10.64
CA TRP A 324 13.94 -25.57 9.31
C TRP A 324 13.00 -26.21 8.27
N ASP A 325 12.22 -27.20 8.70
CA ASP A 325 11.29 -27.99 7.90
C ASP A 325 9.86 -27.43 7.89
N HIS A 326 9.63 -26.22 8.39
CA HIS A 326 8.30 -25.60 8.35
C HIS A 326 8.09 -24.75 7.10
N GLY A 327 6.96 -24.97 6.41
CA GLY A 327 6.65 -24.30 5.13
C GLY A 327 6.62 -22.77 5.22
N ALA A 328 6.14 -22.19 6.32
CA ALA A 328 6.14 -20.74 6.52
C ALA A 328 7.55 -20.11 6.50
N GLY A 329 8.52 -20.75 7.17
CA GLY A 329 9.91 -20.30 7.17
C GLY A 329 10.53 -20.43 5.77
N ARG A 330 10.22 -21.51 5.04
CA ARG A 330 10.62 -21.67 3.63
C ARG A 330 10.07 -20.53 2.75
N VAL A 331 8.75 -20.31 2.75
CA VAL A 331 8.10 -19.28 1.91
C VAL A 331 8.65 -17.88 2.22
N TYR A 332 8.93 -17.57 3.48
CA TYR A 332 9.56 -16.30 3.86
C TYR A 332 10.98 -16.14 3.29
N ARG A 333 11.79 -17.20 3.30
CA ARG A 333 13.12 -17.24 2.67
C ARG A 333 13.03 -17.14 1.14
N GLU A 334 12.03 -17.78 0.53
CA GLU A 334 11.78 -17.70 -0.92
C GLU A 334 11.38 -16.28 -1.37
N ALA A 335 10.54 -15.59 -0.59
CA ALA A 335 10.13 -14.20 -0.86
C ALA A 335 11.34 -13.23 -0.91
N LEU A 336 12.38 -13.47 -0.10
CA LEU A 336 13.64 -12.74 -0.17
C LEU A 336 14.31 -12.90 -1.54
N VAL A 337 14.41 -14.13 -2.07
CA VAL A 337 15.05 -14.36 -3.38
C VAL A 337 14.24 -13.74 -4.50
N PHE A 338 12.92 -13.82 -4.45
CA PHE A 338 12.07 -13.20 -5.46
C PHE A 338 12.02 -11.67 -5.36
N THR A 339 12.45 -11.07 -4.24
CA THR A 339 12.73 -9.64 -4.14
C THR A 339 13.96 -9.28 -5.00
N VAL A 340 15.08 -9.97 -4.80
CA VAL A 340 16.36 -9.64 -5.46
C VAL A 340 16.49 -10.18 -6.89
N SER A 341 15.56 -11.05 -7.32
CA SER A 341 15.54 -11.60 -8.67
C SER A 341 15.15 -10.55 -9.70
N GLY A 342 16.03 -10.32 -10.68
CA GLY A 342 15.82 -9.28 -11.70
C GLY A 342 15.90 -7.86 -11.14
N GLN A 343 16.54 -7.67 -9.98
CA GLN A 343 16.64 -6.38 -9.32
C GLN A 343 17.53 -5.42 -10.13
N THR A 344 16.93 -4.34 -10.63
CA THR A 344 17.65 -3.18 -11.16
C THR A 344 17.61 -2.04 -10.14
N THR A 345 18.41 -0.99 -10.35
CA THR A 345 18.35 0.24 -9.54
C THR A 345 16.95 0.85 -9.55
N ALA A 346 16.27 0.89 -10.69
CA ALA A 346 14.92 1.44 -10.80
C ALA A 346 13.87 0.61 -10.06
N VAL A 347 13.97 -0.73 -10.11
CA VAL A 347 13.10 -1.60 -9.30
C VAL A 347 13.43 -1.43 -7.81
N MET A 348 14.70 -1.25 -7.46
CA MET A 348 15.12 -1.07 -6.07
C MET A 348 14.55 0.22 -5.49
N GLU A 349 14.65 1.33 -6.23
CA GLU A 349 14.07 2.62 -5.87
C GLU A 349 12.55 2.50 -5.67
N ALA A 350 11.81 1.96 -6.65
CA ALA A 350 10.36 1.79 -6.56
C ALA A 350 9.94 0.87 -5.38
N THR A 351 10.71 -0.19 -5.12
CA THR A 351 10.47 -1.06 -3.94
C THR A 351 10.71 -0.30 -2.64
N LEU A 352 11.82 0.42 -2.51
CA LEU A 352 12.13 1.20 -1.30
C LEU A 352 11.09 2.30 -1.07
N GLU A 353 10.71 3.04 -2.10
CA GLU A 353 9.63 4.03 -2.06
C GLU A 353 8.35 3.41 -1.52
N ARG A 354 7.95 2.24 -2.04
CA ARG A 354 6.75 1.56 -1.57
C ARG A 354 6.84 1.14 -0.11
N LEU A 355 7.98 0.61 0.33
CA LEU A 355 8.18 0.17 1.71
C LEU A 355 8.14 1.34 2.70
N VAL A 356 8.55 2.53 2.29
CA VAL A 356 8.47 3.75 3.13
C VAL A 356 7.14 4.50 3.01
N ARG A 357 6.19 4.10 2.14
CA ARG A 357 4.85 4.73 2.09
C ARG A 357 4.08 4.59 3.39
N PHE A 358 4.38 3.58 4.21
CA PHE A 358 3.82 3.42 5.55
C PHE A 358 4.52 4.27 6.63
N ASN A 359 5.57 5.03 6.27
CA ASN A 359 6.24 5.98 7.17
C ASN A 359 5.69 7.41 7.05
N GLU A 360 4.68 7.67 6.22
CA GLU A 360 3.84 8.84 6.48
C GLU A 360 3.05 8.55 7.76
N PRO A 361 3.05 9.46 8.76
CA PRO A 361 2.17 9.30 9.92
C PRO A 361 0.76 9.03 9.41
N PRO A 362 -0.02 8.15 10.08
CA PRO A 362 -1.29 7.66 9.56
C PRO A 362 -2.11 8.79 8.94
N SER A 363 -2.25 8.78 7.62
CA SER A 363 -3.05 9.78 6.92
C SER A 363 -4.51 9.55 7.31
N ILE A 364 -5.07 10.44 8.12
CA ILE A 364 -6.52 10.47 8.36
C ILE A 364 -7.16 10.94 7.04
N ASN A 365 -7.61 9.99 6.22
CA ASN A 365 -8.38 10.30 5.03
C ASN A 365 -9.79 10.74 5.47
N VAL A 366 -10.12 12.00 5.26
CA VAL A 366 -11.48 12.52 5.52
C VAL A 366 -12.33 12.29 4.27
N THR A 367 -13.12 11.22 4.26
CA THR A 367 -14.16 10.98 3.26
C THR A 367 -15.47 11.64 3.69
N TYR A 368 -16.24 12.18 2.75
CA TYR A 368 -17.57 12.76 3.03
C TYR A 368 -18.49 12.63 1.82
N ALA A 369 -19.79 12.49 2.06
CA ALA A 369 -20.85 12.50 1.05
C ALA A 369 -21.43 13.90 0.86
N ARG A 370 -21.48 14.73 1.92
CA ARG A 370 -22.07 16.07 1.91
C ARG A 370 -21.24 17.06 2.72
N VAL A 371 -21.29 18.33 2.31
CA VAL A 371 -20.73 19.46 3.05
C VAL A 371 -21.87 20.41 3.41
N ILE A 372 -21.98 20.79 4.68
CA ILE A 372 -23.07 21.63 5.21
C ILE A 372 -22.45 22.83 5.93
N HIS A 373 -22.93 24.05 5.65
CA HIS A 373 -22.59 25.21 6.46
C HIS A 373 -23.36 25.18 7.77
N LEU A 374 -22.65 25.28 8.89
CA LEU A 374 -23.26 25.39 10.23
C LEU A 374 -23.20 26.82 10.77
N SER A 375 -22.86 27.80 9.93
CA SER A 375 -22.84 29.21 10.30
C SER A 375 -23.99 29.98 9.67
N HIS A 376 -24.58 30.90 10.46
CA HIS A 376 -25.51 31.89 9.95
C HIS A 376 -24.80 32.90 9.03
N VAL A 377 -25.56 33.44 8.08
CA VAL A 377 -25.10 34.59 7.28
C VAL A 377 -25.00 35.80 8.21
N ILE A 378 -23.91 36.56 8.08
CA ILE A 378 -23.70 37.79 8.84
C ILE A 378 -24.36 38.94 8.09
N ASP A 379 -25.30 39.59 8.76
CA ASP A 379 -25.92 40.85 8.34
C ASP A 379 -26.14 41.78 9.55
N SER A 380 -26.67 42.97 9.32
CA SER A 380 -26.85 44.00 10.37
C SER A 380 -28.01 43.72 11.34
N ASP A 381 -28.88 42.78 11.02
CA ASP A 381 -30.10 42.46 11.77
C ASP A 381 -30.00 41.16 12.58
N ILE A 382 -28.82 40.55 12.65
CA ILE A 382 -28.60 39.33 13.44
C ILE A 382 -28.93 39.55 14.93
N PRO A 383 -29.39 38.51 15.66
CA PRO A 383 -29.45 38.53 17.12
C PRO A 383 -28.08 38.83 17.75
N GLN A 384 -28.06 39.68 18.77
CA GLN A 384 -26.85 40.15 19.46
C GLN A 384 -27.12 40.33 20.96
N TRP A 385 -26.08 40.21 21.78
CA TRP A 385 -26.14 40.56 23.19
C TRP A 385 -26.36 42.06 23.37
N ASP A 386 -27.10 42.42 24.42
CA ASP A 386 -27.30 43.83 24.75
C ASP A 386 -25.97 44.48 25.16
N GLY A 387 -25.54 45.48 24.40
CA GLY A 387 -24.31 46.22 24.65
C GLY A 387 -23.12 45.79 23.78
N ASP A 388 -23.25 44.71 23.01
CA ASP A 388 -22.21 44.29 22.08
C ASP A 388 -22.08 45.26 20.89
N PRO A 389 -20.89 45.36 20.26
CA PRO A 389 -20.71 46.17 19.06
C PRO A 389 -21.61 45.68 17.91
N PRO A 390 -22.34 46.58 17.23
CA PRO A 390 -23.22 46.21 16.12
C PRO A 390 -22.44 45.73 14.89
N VAL A 391 -23.16 45.08 13.97
CA VAL A 391 -22.63 44.69 12.65
C VAL A 391 -22.97 45.79 11.66
N ASP A 392 -21.96 46.53 11.23
CA ASP A 392 -22.10 47.63 10.29
C ASP A 392 -21.38 47.34 8.97
N PHE A 393 -21.99 47.74 7.86
CA PHE A 393 -21.42 47.66 6.52
C PHE A 393 -21.41 49.04 5.87
N ASP A 394 -20.21 49.54 5.55
CA ASP A 394 -20.01 50.77 4.80
C ASP A 394 -19.65 50.47 3.35
N LEU A 395 -20.38 51.04 2.40
CA LEU A 395 -20.04 50.95 0.98
C LEU A 395 -18.78 51.78 0.69
N VAL A 396 -17.77 51.14 0.10
CA VAL A 396 -16.47 51.76 -0.22
C VAL A 396 -16.31 51.95 -1.72
N ALA A 397 -16.79 51.00 -2.53
CA ALA A 397 -16.74 51.05 -3.99
C ALA A 397 -17.97 50.36 -4.61
N GLU A 398 -18.44 50.89 -5.73
CA GLU A 398 -19.56 50.36 -6.53
C GLU A 398 -19.07 49.88 -7.90
N LEU A 399 -19.60 48.75 -8.37
CA LEU A 399 -19.19 48.14 -9.64
C LEU A 399 -19.30 49.13 -10.82
N ASP A 400 -20.39 49.88 -10.90
CA ASP A 400 -20.66 50.81 -12.00
C ASP A 400 -19.75 52.05 -12.00
N LYS A 401 -19.18 52.42 -10.84
CA LYS A 401 -18.34 53.62 -10.68
C LYS A 401 -16.85 53.28 -10.69
N ASP A 402 -16.49 52.24 -9.96
CA ASP A 402 -15.11 51.90 -9.61
C ASP A 402 -14.61 50.64 -10.33
N GLY A 403 -15.49 49.90 -11.00
CA GLY A 403 -15.17 48.64 -11.68
C GLY A 403 -15.12 47.42 -10.76
N TYR A 404 -15.42 47.59 -9.46
CA TYR A 404 -15.55 46.50 -8.48
C TYR A 404 -16.46 46.91 -7.31
N TYR A 405 -17.01 45.91 -6.62
CA TYR A 405 -17.83 46.12 -5.42
C TYR A 405 -17.02 45.84 -4.16
N LEU A 406 -16.97 46.79 -3.23
CA LEU A 406 -16.27 46.63 -1.96
C LEU A 406 -17.04 47.31 -0.83
N ARG A 407 -17.16 46.60 0.30
CA ARG A 407 -17.65 47.15 1.56
C ARG A 407 -16.58 47.02 2.64
N ARG A 408 -16.48 48.03 3.50
CA ARG A 408 -15.87 47.90 4.83
C ARG A 408 -16.94 47.36 5.77
N PHE A 409 -16.53 46.56 6.74
CA PHE A 409 -17.44 46.11 7.80
C PHE A 409 -16.76 46.19 9.16
N SER A 410 -17.57 46.31 10.21
CA SER A 410 -17.17 46.20 11.62
C SER A 410 -18.19 45.37 12.40
N MET A 411 -17.72 44.60 13.37
CA MET A 411 -18.55 43.75 14.23
C MET A 411 -17.80 43.37 15.50
N GLY A 412 -18.54 42.91 16.52
CA GLY A 412 -17.94 42.28 17.71
C GLY A 412 -17.30 40.93 17.40
N GLU A 413 -16.36 40.50 18.25
CA GLU A 413 -15.71 39.18 18.10
C GLU A 413 -16.69 38.02 18.29
N HIS A 414 -17.76 38.23 19.06
CA HIS A 414 -18.77 37.24 19.45
C HIS A 414 -20.10 37.47 18.73
N SER A 415 -20.03 37.77 17.43
CA SER A 415 -21.19 38.09 16.59
C SER A 415 -21.52 36.94 15.64
N SER A 416 -22.82 36.66 15.46
CA SER A 416 -23.32 35.55 14.65
C SER A 416 -22.84 34.19 15.18
N THR A 417 -22.74 33.18 14.31
CA THR A 417 -22.02 31.95 14.63
C THR A 417 -20.57 32.28 14.93
N HIS A 418 -20.11 31.98 16.14
CA HIS A 418 -18.81 32.42 16.61
C HIS A 418 -18.12 31.37 17.48
N PHE A 419 -16.82 31.60 17.66
CA PHE A 419 -15.89 30.78 18.41
C PHE A 419 -15.42 31.53 19.64
N ASN A 420 -15.52 30.92 20.83
CA ASN A 420 -14.94 31.48 22.05
C ASN A 420 -13.58 30.84 22.34
N ALA A 421 -12.58 31.67 22.66
CA ALA A 421 -11.26 31.25 23.13
C ALA A 421 -11.11 31.48 24.65
N PRO A 422 -10.14 30.83 25.33
CA PRO A 422 -9.85 31.01 26.75
C PRO A 422 -9.77 32.46 27.22
N LYS A 423 -9.26 33.34 26.35
CA LYS A 423 -9.15 34.77 26.65
C LYS A 423 -10.50 35.45 26.96
N SER A 424 -11.64 34.91 26.52
CA SER A 424 -12.98 35.43 26.88
C SER A 424 -13.28 35.37 28.38
N PHE A 425 -12.82 34.32 29.07
CA PHE A 425 -13.25 34.04 30.46
C PHE A 425 -12.08 33.93 31.44
N HIS A 426 -10.84 33.81 30.95
CA HIS A 426 -9.64 33.62 31.76
C HIS A 426 -8.59 34.69 31.45
N VAL A 427 -8.10 35.38 32.49
CA VAL A 427 -7.16 36.51 32.35
C VAL A 427 -5.88 36.11 31.59
N ASP A 428 -5.36 34.93 31.90
CA ASP A 428 -4.16 34.34 31.29
C ASP A 428 -4.48 33.39 30.13
N GLY A 429 -5.75 33.36 29.69
CA GLY A 429 -6.21 32.55 28.57
C GLY A 429 -5.53 32.94 27.25
N VAL A 430 -5.32 31.95 26.39
CA VAL A 430 -4.79 32.16 25.04
C VAL A 430 -5.86 32.75 24.11
N GLY A 431 -5.44 33.60 23.18
CA GLY A 431 -6.32 34.16 22.15
C GLY A 431 -6.53 33.21 20.97
N VAL A 432 -7.55 33.51 20.16
CA VAL A 432 -7.97 32.67 19.02
C VAL A 432 -6.85 32.41 18.01
N GLU A 433 -5.87 33.32 17.86
CA GLU A 433 -4.77 33.16 16.92
C GLU A 433 -3.78 32.04 17.27
N ARG A 434 -3.86 31.52 18.51
CA ARG A 434 -2.99 30.48 19.07
C ARG A 434 -3.45 29.06 18.78
N TYR A 435 -4.67 28.88 18.29
CA TYR A 435 -5.16 27.56 17.86
C TYR A 435 -4.42 27.10 16.61
N SER A 436 -4.02 25.82 16.58
CA SER A 436 -3.41 25.22 15.39
C SER A 436 -4.47 24.92 14.34
N ALA A 437 -4.10 24.94 13.05
CA ALA A 437 -5.04 24.57 11.99
C ALA A 437 -5.61 23.15 12.18
N GLU A 438 -4.79 22.23 12.69
CA GLU A 438 -5.18 20.85 12.99
C GLU A 438 -6.26 20.79 14.09
N SER A 439 -6.15 21.60 15.14
CA SER A 439 -7.15 21.63 16.22
C SER A 439 -8.53 22.11 15.77
N LEU A 440 -8.63 22.72 14.59
CA LEU A 440 -9.89 23.24 14.02
C LEU A 440 -10.56 22.27 13.04
N VAL A 441 -10.02 21.06 12.89
CA VAL A 441 -10.63 19.97 12.12
C VAL A 441 -10.89 18.80 13.07
N VAL A 442 -12.14 18.58 13.45
CA VAL A 442 -12.49 17.80 14.63
C VAL A 442 -13.72 16.92 14.39
N PRO A 443 -13.74 15.63 14.79
CA PRO A 443 -14.95 14.83 14.71
C PRO A 443 -16.05 15.41 15.60
N ALA A 444 -17.31 15.18 15.28
CA ALA A 444 -18.44 15.68 16.06
C ALA A 444 -19.57 14.66 16.18
N VAL A 445 -20.26 14.75 17.31
CA VAL A 445 -21.51 14.04 17.61
C VAL A 445 -22.63 15.05 17.83
N VAL A 446 -23.87 14.64 17.54
CA VAL A 446 -25.06 15.49 17.70
C VAL A 446 -26.04 14.84 18.67
N ILE A 447 -26.34 15.54 19.77
CA ILE A 447 -27.36 15.17 20.75
C ILE A 447 -28.60 16.02 20.51
N ASP A 448 -29.65 15.40 19.95
CA ASP A 448 -30.94 16.05 19.68
C ASP A 448 -31.82 16.05 20.95
N VAL A 449 -32.11 17.25 21.46
CA VAL A 449 -32.96 17.48 22.64
C VAL A 449 -34.19 18.33 22.33
N ARG A 450 -34.56 18.47 21.06
CA ARG A 450 -35.67 19.34 20.62
C ARG A 450 -36.99 19.05 21.32
N LYS A 451 -37.26 17.80 21.64
CA LYS A 451 -38.51 17.41 22.31
C LYS A 451 -38.56 17.98 23.73
N GLN A 452 -37.44 18.00 24.42
CA GLN A 452 -37.30 18.53 25.76
C GLN A 452 -37.36 20.06 25.75
N THR A 453 -36.67 20.70 24.81
CA THR A 453 -36.62 22.17 24.68
C THR A 453 -37.94 22.77 24.21
N ALA A 454 -38.72 22.05 23.41
CA ALA A 454 -40.07 22.46 23.03
C ALA A 454 -41.04 22.52 24.21
N VAL A 455 -40.80 21.74 25.27
CA VAL A 455 -41.59 21.74 26.51
C VAL A 455 -41.04 22.74 27.52
N ASN A 456 -39.73 22.86 27.61
CA ASN A 456 -39.03 23.76 28.53
C ASN A 456 -37.97 24.57 27.78
N SER A 457 -38.21 25.87 27.57
CA SER A 457 -37.23 26.76 26.93
C SER A 457 -35.96 26.96 27.77
N ASP A 458 -35.98 26.62 29.06
CA ASP A 458 -34.82 26.66 29.95
C ASP A 458 -34.21 25.26 30.16
N TYR A 459 -34.43 24.32 29.24
CA TYR A 459 -33.92 22.96 29.38
C TYR A 459 -32.39 22.95 29.41
N VAL A 460 -31.83 22.22 30.38
CA VAL A 460 -30.39 21.97 30.46
C VAL A 460 -30.09 20.51 30.17
N LEU A 461 -29.08 20.27 29.33
CA LEU A 461 -28.64 18.90 29.01
C LEU A 461 -28.25 18.16 30.29
N THR A 462 -28.70 16.92 30.44
CA THR A 462 -28.44 16.08 31.61
C THR A 462 -27.49 14.93 31.28
N ILE A 463 -26.80 14.39 32.30
CA ILE A 463 -25.93 13.21 32.11
C ILE A 463 -26.75 12.02 31.61
N ALA A 464 -28.02 11.91 32.03
CA ALA A 464 -28.93 10.87 31.55
C ALA A 464 -29.21 10.98 30.04
N ASP A 465 -29.31 12.19 29.49
CA ASP A 465 -29.46 12.39 28.04
C ASP A 465 -28.21 11.90 27.29
N VAL A 466 -27.02 12.22 27.82
CA VAL A 466 -25.74 11.79 27.24
C VAL A 466 -25.64 10.26 27.26
N LEU A 467 -25.88 9.63 28.40
CA LEU A 467 -25.83 8.17 28.52
C LEU A 467 -26.87 7.48 27.64
N ALA A 468 -28.09 8.02 27.56
CA ALA A 468 -29.13 7.48 26.67
C ALA A 468 -28.76 7.61 25.19
N TRP A 469 -28.04 8.67 24.81
CA TRP A 469 -27.50 8.83 23.47
C TRP A 469 -26.38 7.82 23.22
N GLU A 470 -25.47 7.61 24.18
CA GLU A 470 -24.37 6.64 24.07
C GLU A 470 -24.87 5.19 23.98
N ASP A 471 -25.95 4.86 24.68
CA ASP A 471 -26.61 3.55 24.56
C ASP A 471 -27.08 3.25 23.13
N LEU A 472 -27.41 4.28 22.35
CA LEU A 472 -27.90 4.15 20.97
C LEU A 472 -26.79 4.23 19.92
N TYR A 473 -25.79 5.08 20.13
CA TYR A 473 -24.82 5.46 19.10
C TYR A 473 -23.37 5.11 19.44
N GLY A 474 -23.13 4.56 20.63
CA GLY A 474 -21.81 4.27 21.17
C GLY A 474 -21.28 5.42 22.04
N GLU A 475 -20.26 5.12 22.83
CA GLU A 475 -19.59 6.11 23.69
C GLU A 475 -19.04 7.28 22.87
N ILE A 476 -19.19 8.50 23.40
CA ILE A 476 -18.69 9.72 22.76
C ILE A 476 -17.17 9.60 22.61
N PRO A 477 -16.62 9.65 21.38
CA PRO A 477 -15.18 9.50 21.17
C PRO A 477 -14.37 10.65 21.78
N ALA A 478 -13.21 10.33 22.35
CA ALA A 478 -12.26 11.35 22.81
C ALA A 478 -11.83 12.29 21.67
N GLY A 479 -11.61 13.56 22.01
CA GLY A 479 -11.24 14.60 21.06
C GLY A 479 -12.34 15.00 20.07
N CYS A 480 -13.61 14.66 20.33
CA CYS A 480 -14.72 15.12 19.48
C CYS A 480 -15.42 16.38 20.02
N MET A 481 -16.19 17.03 19.16
CA MET A 481 -17.14 18.09 19.52
C MET A 481 -18.50 17.48 19.87
N VAL A 482 -19.09 17.91 20.98
CA VAL A 482 -20.47 17.56 21.33
C VAL A 482 -21.39 18.71 20.93
N LEU A 483 -22.19 18.51 19.90
CA LEU A 483 -23.18 19.48 19.43
C LEU A 483 -24.54 19.19 20.07
N MET A 484 -25.07 20.13 20.82
CA MET A 484 -26.43 20.07 21.37
C MET A 484 -27.39 20.70 20.36
N TYR A 485 -28.29 19.90 19.81
CA TYR A 485 -29.29 20.38 18.88
C TYR A 485 -30.63 20.62 19.61
N THR A 486 -30.97 21.90 19.76
CA THR A 486 -32.11 22.35 20.57
C THR A 486 -33.32 22.78 19.74
N GLY A 487 -33.14 23.03 18.44
CA GLY A 487 -34.16 23.59 17.55
C GLY A 487 -34.22 25.12 17.58
N TRP A 488 -33.36 25.77 18.35
CA TRP A 488 -33.37 27.23 18.54
C TRP A 488 -32.95 28.00 17.28
N GLN A 489 -32.17 27.35 16.39
CA GLN A 489 -31.83 27.90 15.07
C GLN A 489 -33.05 28.39 14.27
N GLU A 490 -34.23 27.81 14.47
CA GLU A 490 -35.48 28.20 13.78
C GLU A 490 -35.94 29.62 14.13
N ARG A 491 -35.46 30.17 15.26
CA ARG A 491 -35.83 31.50 15.74
C ARG A 491 -34.91 32.61 15.26
N TRP A 492 -33.83 32.29 14.55
CA TRP A 492 -32.76 33.23 14.20
C TRP A 492 -33.24 34.54 13.53
N LEU A 493 -34.25 34.45 12.66
CA LEU A 493 -34.77 35.62 11.92
C LEU A 493 -35.68 36.53 12.75
N ASP A 494 -36.07 36.12 13.96
CA ASP A 494 -36.82 36.95 14.92
C ASP A 494 -35.99 37.15 16.17
N ARG A 495 -35.33 38.31 16.26
CA ARG A 495 -34.45 38.70 17.37
C ARG A 495 -35.13 38.58 18.74
N ASN A 496 -36.42 38.91 18.83
CA ASN A 496 -37.15 38.85 20.09
C ASN A 496 -37.43 37.40 20.48
N ALA A 497 -37.82 36.57 19.51
CA ALA A 497 -38.04 35.14 19.74
C ALA A 497 -36.75 34.38 20.04
N PHE A 498 -35.63 34.78 19.43
CA PHE A 498 -34.31 34.17 19.63
C PHE A 498 -33.73 34.49 21.01
N LEU A 499 -33.76 35.76 21.42
CA LEU A 499 -33.32 36.15 22.76
C LEU A 499 -34.29 35.70 23.85
N ASN A 500 -35.59 35.61 23.50
CA ASN A 500 -36.67 35.13 24.36
C ASN A 500 -36.65 35.77 25.76
N LYS A 501 -36.61 37.10 25.79
CA LYS A 501 -36.56 37.87 27.04
C LYS A 501 -37.91 37.89 27.75
N ASP A 502 -37.89 37.71 29.08
CA ASP A 502 -39.05 37.97 29.92
C ASP A 502 -39.28 39.47 30.13
N ALA A 503 -40.33 39.82 30.87
CA ALA A 503 -40.68 41.21 31.17
C ALA A 503 -39.65 41.94 32.05
N GLN A 504 -38.75 41.20 32.70
CA GLN A 504 -37.66 41.70 33.54
C GLN A 504 -36.33 41.77 32.77
N GLY A 505 -36.30 41.32 31.51
CA GLY A 505 -35.11 41.28 30.66
C GLY A 505 -34.27 40.00 30.82
N GLY A 506 -34.72 39.02 31.60
CA GLY A 506 -34.10 37.70 31.74
C GLY A 506 -34.24 36.87 30.47
N LEU A 507 -33.19 36.15 30.09
CA LEU A 507 -33.15 35.37 28.85
C LEU A 507 -33.59 33.92 29.09
N HIS A 508 -34.32 33.36 28.13
CA HIS A 508 -34.85 31.99 28.24
C HIS A 508 -34.48 31.16 27.02
N PHE A 509 -33.36 30.45 27.09
CA PHE A 509 -32.96 29.48 26.06
C PHE A 509 -32.19 28.30 26.66
N PRO A 510 -32.20 27.13 26.01
CA PRO A 510 -31.56 25.92 26.51
C PRO A 510 -30.03 26.03 26.57
N GLY A 511 -29.39 25.15 27.32
CA GLY A 511 -27.92 25.09 27.36
C GLY A 511 -27.38 23.80 27.99
N PHE A 512 -26.05 23.71 28.10
CA PHE A 512 -25.39 22.66 28.85
C PHE A 512 -25.49 22.94 30.35
N SER A 513 -25.55 21.87 31.16
CA SER A 513 -25.36 21.99 32.60
C SER A 513 -23.88 21.90 32.98
N GLY A 514 -23.50 22.51 34.11
CA GLY A 514 -22.13 22.39 34.64
C GLY A 514 -21.71 20.95 34.93
N ASP A 515 -22.64 20.12 35.42
CA ASP A 515 -22.39 18.70 35.71
C ASP A 515 -22.14 17.89 34.42
N VAL A 516 -22.94 18.11 33.37
CA VAL A 516 -22.69 17.48 32.06
C VAL A 516 -21.39 17.96 31.45
N THR A 517 -21.12 19.25 31.53
CA THR A 517 -19.87 19.82 31.00
C THR A 517 -18.67 19.16 31.67
N ARG A 518 -18.66 19.06 32.99
CA ARG A 518 -17.61 18.38 33.74
C ARG A 518 -17.47 16.92 33.32
N PHE A 519 -18.59 16.19 33.25
CA PHE A 519 -18.61 14.79 32.82
C PHE A 519 -17.99 14.61 31.42
N LEU A 520 -18.38 15.42 30.44
CA LEU A 520 -17.83 15.33 29.08
C LEU A 520 -16.33 15.66 29.03
N LEU A 521 -15.88 16.65 29.81
CA LEU A 521 -14.48 17.07 29.84
C LEU A 521 -13.57 16.09 30.58
N GLU A 522 -14.05 15.48 31.67
CA GLU A 522 -13.28 14.60 32.56
C GLU A 522 -13.36 13.12 32.14
N GLU A 523 -14.54 12.65 31.73
CA GLU A 523 -14.81 11.23 31.46
C GLU A 523 -14.85 10.87 29.96
N ARG A 524 -14.94 11.87 29.06
CA ARG A 524 -14.94 11.65 27.60
C ARG A 524 -13.83 12.38 26.86
N ASP A 525 -13.09 13.26 27.54
CA ASP A 525 -12.01 14.07 26.96
C ASP A 525 -12.39 14.74 25.63
N ILE A 526 -13.54 15.41 25.61
CA ILE A 526 -14.03 16.10 24.41
C ILE A 526 -13.12 17.28 24.02
N ALA A 527 -13.08 17.58 22.73
CA ALA A 527 -12.39 18.76 22.19
C ALA A 527 -13.18 20.07 22.45
N GLY A 528 -14.49 19.97 22.67
CA GLY A 528 -15.33 21.13 22.89
C GLY A 528 -16.83 20.88 22.74
N VAL A 529 -17.61 21.95 22.83
CA VAL A 529 -19.08 21.94 22.75
C VAL A 529 -19.60 22.93 21.72
N GLY A 530 -20.76 22.65 21.14
CA GLY A 530 -21.44 23.59 20.25
C GLY A 530 -22.96 23.53 20.41
N ILE A 531 -23.64 24.65 20.12
CA ILE A 531 -25.10 24.77 20.28
C ILE A 531 -25.71 25.73 19.25
N ASP A 532 -27.01 25.60 18.99
CA ASP A 532 -27.81 26.50 18.14
C ASP A 532 -28.50 27.66 18.88
N THR A 533 -28.18 27.88 20.14
CA THR A 533 -28.68 28.99 20.99
C THR A 533 -27.69 30.15 21.07
N HIS A 534 -28.11 31.24 21.73
CA HIS A 534 -27.32 32.47 21.90
C HIS A 534 -26.03 32.26 22.71
N GLY A 535 -25.97 31.21 23.53
CA GLY A 535 -24.78 30.75 24.23
C GLY A 535 -24.86 29.27 24.64
N VAL A 536 -23.72 28.62 24.91
CA VAL A 536 -23.70 27.21 25.39
C VAL A 536 -24.20 27.06 26.82
N ASP A 537 -24.14 28.15 27.59
CA ASP A 537 -24.79 28.26 28.89
C ASP A 537 -26.28 28.56 28.69
N SER A 538 -27.16 28.07 29.57
CA SER A 538 -28.59 28.39 29.46
C SER A 538 -28.83 29.88 29.71
N GLY A 539 -29.92 30.43 29.18
CA GLY A 539 -30.27 31.85 29.37
C GLY A 539 -30.44 32.27 30.84
N GLN A 540 -30.62 31.30 31.74
CA GLN A 540 -30.72 31.50 33.19
C GLN A 540 -29.36 31.47 33.90
N ASP A 541 -28.29 30.99 33.26
CA ASP A 541 -26.94 30.97 33.82
C ASP A 541 -26.19 32.28 33.51
N THR A 542 -26.11 33.14 34.52
CA THR A 542 -25.36 34.41 34.45
C THR A 542 -23.89 34.28 34.84
N THR A 543 -23.45 33.08 35.24
CA THR A 543 -22.08 32.79 35.67
C THR A 543 -21.22 32.18 34.57
N PHE A 544 -21.85 31.73 33.48
CA PHE A 544 -21.22 31.14 32.29
C PHE A 544 -20.38 29.90 32.62
N VAL A 545 -20.97 28.95 33.36
CA VAL A 545 -20.24 27.80 33.92
C VAL A 545 -19.62 26.94 32.82
N THR A 546 -20.38 26.65 31.77
CA THR A 546 -19.94 25.82 30.63
C THR A 546 -18.79 26.47 29.91
N ASN A 547 -18.94 27.75 29.52
CA ASN A 547 -17.87 28.51 28.88
C ASN A 547 -16.60 28.52 29.75
N ARG A 548 -16.72 28.83 31.04
CA ARG A 548 -15.57 28.86 31.97
C ARG A 548 -14.87 27.50 32.04
N LEU A 549 -15.61 26.41 32.25
CA LEU A 549 -15.06 25.05 32.39
C LEU A 549 -14.39 24.56 31.11
N VAL A 550 -15.05 24.69 29.96
CA VAL A 550 -14.49 24.23 28.67
C VAL A 550 -13.21 25.01 28.36
N LEU A 551 -13.22 26.31 28.62
CA LEU A 551 -12.15 27.22 28.24
C LEU A 551 -11.04 27.38 29.30
N GLU A 552 -11.03 26.56 30.36
CA GLU A 552 -9.85 26.41 31.24
C GLU A 552 -8.62 25.90 30.48
N GLN A 553 -8.87 25.18 29.38
CA GLN A 553 -7.88 24.70 28.42
C GLN A 553 -8.24 25.24 27.01
N PRO A 554 -7.32 25.22 26.03
CA PRO A 554 -7.60 25.66 24.66
C PRO A 554 -8.49 24.66 23.89
N ARG A 555 -9.69 24.41 24.42
CA ARG A 555 -10.79 23.66 23.81
C ARG A 555 -11.72 24.61 23.05
N ILE A 556 -12.77 24.08 22.43
CA ILE A 556 -13.60 24.81 21.48
C ILE A 556 -15.00 25.04 22.06
N VAL A 557 -15.52 26.25 21.91
CA VAL A 557 -16.93 26.57 22.16
C VAL A 557 -17.49 27.26 20.93
N LEU A 558 -18.57 26.71 20.37
CA LEU A 558 -19.29 27.26 19.23
C LEU A 558 -20.72 27.62 19.61
N GLU A 559 -21.09 28.87 19.37
CA GLU A 559 -22.42 29.39 19.71
C GLU A 559 -23.12 29.85 18.44
N ASN A 560 -24.46 29.88 18.47
CA ASN A 560 -25.31 30.27 17.33
C ASN A 560 -25.06 29.40 16.07
N LEU A 561 -24.93 28.08 16.22
CA LEU A 561 -24.88 27.17 15.07
C LEU A 561 -26.24 27.06 14.36
N THR A 562 -26.21 26.74 13.08
CA THR A 562 -27.41 26.46 12.26
C THR A 562 -27.30 25.13 11.54
N ASN A 563 -28.38 24.68 10.91
CA ASN A 563 -28.44 23.45 10.10
C ASN A 563 -28.07 22.17 10.86
N LEU A 564 -28.20 22.17 12.19
CA LEU A 564 -27.96 20.99 13.02
C LEU A 564 -28.98 19.87 12.72
N ASP A 565 -30.16 20.21 12.19
CA ASP A 565 -31.16 19.27 11.66
C ASP A 565 -30.66 18.40 10.50
N GLN A 566 -29.60 18.84 9.81
CA GLN A 566 -29.06 18.14 8.66
C GLN A 566 -27.92 17.17 9.01
N LEU A 567 -27.50 17.15 10.28
CA LEU A 567 -26.39 16.33 10.74
C LEU A 567 -26.88 14.98 11.29
N PRO A 568 -26.19 13.87 10.98
CA PRO A 568 -26.44 12.62 11.68
C PRO A 568 -25.91 12.67 13.12
N PRO A 569 -26.40 11.79 14.02
CA PRO A 569 -25.87 11.68 15.38
C PRO A 569 -24.35 11.43 15.42
N VAL A 570 -23.83 10.60 14.52
CA VAL A 570 -22.41 10.24 14.40
C VAL A 570 -21.94 10.33 12.95
N GLY A 571 -20.63 10.41 12.73
CA GLY A 571 -20.03 10.41 11.39
C GLY A 571 -19.90 11.80 10.77
N THR A 572 -19.86 12.85 11.60
CA THR A 572 -19.60 14.23 11.18
C THR A 572 -18.17 14.64 11.54
N THR A 573 -17.50 15.36 10.65
CA THR A 573 -16.25 16.08 10.94
C THR A 573 -16.48 17.57 10.71
N LEU A 574 -16.14 18.40 11.69
CA LEU A 574 -16.22 19.85 11.56
C LEU A 574 -14.91 20.43 11.03
N VAL A 575 -15.04 21.45 10.19
CA VAL A 575 -13.96 22.34 9.76
C VAL A 575 -14.34 23.75 10.20
N ILE A 576 -13.57 24.30 11.14
CA ILE A 576 -13.89 25.55 11.83
C ILE A 576 -12.97 26.66 11.34
N GLY A 577 -13.48 27.51 10.45
CA GLY A 577 -12.76 28.69 9.96
C GLY A 577 -12.92 29.87 10.92
N VAL A 578 -11.81 30.32 11.52
CA VAL A 578 -11.77 31.49 12.41
C VAL A 578 -11.00 32.65 11.81
N LEU A 579 -11.38 33.88 12.15
CA LEU A 579 -10.52 35.04 11.93
C LEU A 579 -9.40 35.03 12.97
N ARG A 580 -8.14 34.98 12.53
CA ARG A 580 -6.97 34.91 13.44
C ARG A 580 -6.64 36.28 14.03
N LEU A 581 -7.50 36.77 14.92
CA LEU A 581 -7.35 38.04 15.61
C LEU A 581 -6.27 37.94 16.69
N ARG A 582 -5.23 38.78 16.63
CA ARG A 582 -4.13 38.77 17.59
C ARG A 582 -4.64 39.16 18.98
N GLY A 583 -4.58 38.23 19.94
CA GLY A 583 -5.08 38.44 21.28
C GLY A 583 -6.61 38.47 21.38
N GLY A 584 -7.30 37.99 20.34
CA GLY A 584 -8.77 37.96 20.29
C GLY A 584 -9.35 37.02 21.34
N SER A 585 -10.40 37.47 22.00
CA SER A 585 -11.23 36.69 22.92
C SER A 585 -12.08 35.64 22.18
N GLY A 586 -12.43 35.91 20.93
CA GLY A 586 -13.07 34.95 20.04
C GLY A 586 -12.94 35.38 18.59
N SER A 587 -13.82 34.83 17.76
CA SER A 587 -14.03 35.34 16.40
C SER A 587 -15.36 34.88 15.83
N PRO A 588 -15.99 35.66 14.92
CA PRO A 588 -16.99 35.10 14.02
C PRO A 588 -16.39 33.90 13.28
N ALA A 589 -17.17 32.83 13.16
CA ALA A 589 -16.70 31.53 12.70
C ALA A 589 -17.48 31.06 11.47
N ALA A 590 -16.75 30.59 10.46
CA ALA A 590 -17.28 29.85 9.32
C ALA A 590 -17.11 28.35 9.58
N VAL A 591 -18.18 27.71 10.06
CA VAL A 591 -18.19 26.29 10.44
C VAL A 591 -18.79 25.50 9.29
N MET A 592 -18.09 24.45 8.86
CA MET A 592 -18.58 23.47 7.90
C MET A 592 -18.59 22.09 8.52
N ALA A 593 -19.61 21.29 8.22
CA ALA A 593 -19.68 19.88 8.54
C ALA A 593 -19.46 19.04 7.28
N LEU A 594 -18.50 18.14 7.36
CA LEU A 594 -18.25 17.06 6.41
C LEU A 594 -18.98 15.82 6.94
N VAL A 595 -20.05 15.41 6.26
CA VAL A 595 -20.91 14.29 6.67
C VAL A 595 -20.60 13.07 5.82
N LEU A 596 -20.33 11.93 6.48
CA LEU A 596 -20.05 10.64 5.84
C LEU A 596 -21.21 10.08 5.02
#